data_AF-A0A7C2PMW5-F1
#
_entry.id   AF-A0A7C2PMW5-F1
#
_cell.length_a   1.000
_cell.length_b   1.000
_cell.length_c   1.000
_cell.angle_alpha   90.00
_cell.angle_beta   90.00
_cell.angle_gamma   90.00
#
_symmetry.space_group_name_H-M   'P 1'
#
loop_
_entity.id
_entity.type
_entity.pdbx_description
1 polymer ?
#
loop_
_entity_poly.entity_id
_entity_poly.type
_entity_poly.pdbx_seq_one_letter_code
_entity_poly.pdbx_strand_id
1 'polypeptide(L)'
;MEEKFGKLLQKLEREEIGIVDKLSHIIAFIRPSDPKEIGPTLEAMDRIVIFFQKKDPIAAEISDAINQLLIDSKVSTNITTMGILSRNGFRHEISERFYNKFLPTPPKKGDFGYIFATLFNKKNDHIWVNAIEDEAWIAFFASILSSETYREETKDHLFSELLYAAEILSIWIASEEFNDNFIRLDKTLLNRDSAFIALQRDINDFVHNVQEEHIDLAAIELDLRHIYVLMEQCNEQVALLKKKSINRGISVNLTYELERLGQMIQRLEEILKLIKTFDTPESYLVLMKLFKASVKKNATKNSLYEIFQQSIRVVAKSVTNNTSEHGEHYITENLQQYVKMLFSASGAGAIIAVMALIKITILQAGFSEGVETIWSSLN
;
A
#
# COMPACT_ATOMS: atom_id res chain seq x y z
N MET A 1 -13.99 -32.10 8.56
CA MET A 1 -12.76 -31.47 8.03
C MET A 1 -12.04 -32.40 7.06
N GLU A 2 -11.86 -33.67 7.42
CA GLU A 2 -11.20 -34.69 6.60
C GLU A 2 -11.83 -34.90 5.20
N GLU A 3 -13.16 -34.96 5.10
CA GLU A 3 -13.85 -35.03 3.80
C GLU A 3 -13.56 -33.80 2.90
N LYS A 4 -13.50 -32.59 3.50
CA LYS A 4 -13.17 -31.36 2.77
C LYS A 4 -11.72 -31.40 2.27
N PHE A 5 -10.82 -31.96 3.07
CA PHE A 5 -9.42 -32.11 2.71
C PHE A 5 -9.24 -33.13 1.58
N GLY A 6 -9.93 -34.28 1.62
CA GLY A 6 -9.94 -35.23 0.50
C GLY A 6 -10.43 -34.62 -0.81
N LYS A 7 -11.49 -33.79 -0.76
CA LYS A 7 -11.97 -33.03 -1.92
C LYS A 7 -10.96 -31.99 -2.43
N LEU A 8 -10.13 -31.42 -1.55
CA LEU A 8 -9.04 -30.53 -1.96
C LEU A 8 -7.97 -31.32 -2.72
N LEU A 9 -7.50 -32.44 -2.18
CA LEU A 9 -6.47 -33.27 -2.81
C LEU A 9 -6.89 -33.71 -4.23
N GLN A 10 -8.13 -34.16 -4.40
CA GLN A 10 -8.70 -34.50 -5.71
C GLN A 10 -8.72 -33.34 -6.73
N LYS A 11 -8.68 -32.08 -6.27
CA LYS A 11 -8.54 -30.92 -7.15
C LYS A 11 -7.08 -30.63 -7.46
N LEU A 12 -6.20 -30.76 -6.47
CA LEU A 12 -4.77 -30.51 -6.63
C LEU A 12 -4.08 -31.51 -7.57
N GLU A 13 -4.59 -32.74 -7.62
CA GLU A 13 -4.16 -33.82 -8.54
C GLU A 13 -4.52 -33.57 -10.01
N ARG A 14 -5.41 -32.62 -10.32
CA ARG A 14 -5.82 -32.37 -11.70
C ARG A 14 -4.75 -31.57 -12.43
N GLU A 15 -4.14 -32.16 -13.45
CA GLU A 15 -3.11 -31.52 -14.29
C GLU A 15 -3.64 -30.30 -15.06
N GLU A 16 -4.94 -30.27 -15.40
CA GLU A 16 -5.57 -29.17 -16.16
C GLU A 16 -5.64 -27.84 -15.38
N ILE A 17 -5.42 -27.87 -14.06
CA ILE A 17 -5.53 -26.69 -13.19
C ILE A 17 -4.15 -26.06 -13.02
N GLY A 18 -4.01 -24.80 -13.44
CA GLY A 18 -2.77 -24.04 -13.28
C GLY A 18 -2.39 -23.80 -11.81
N ILE A 19 -1.11 -23.53 -11.55
CA ILE A 19 -0.58 -23.45 -10.18
C ILE A 19 -1.24 -22.35 -9.33
N VAL A 20 -1.59 -21.20 -9.93
CA VAL A 20 -2.29 -20.13 -9.20
C VAL A 20 -3.70 -20.56 -8.76
N ASP A 21 -4.39 -21.37 -9.57
CA ASP A 21 -5.71 -21.91 -9.22
C ASP A 21 -5.59 -22.99 -8.13
N LYS A 22 -4.56 -23.84 -8.19
CA LYS A 22 -4.22 -24.79 -7.11
C LYS A 22 -3.97 -24.05 -5.79
N LEU A 23 -3.16 -22.98 -5.80
CA LEU A 23 -2.95 -22.11 -4.64
C LEU A 23 -4.26 -21.46 -4.17
N SER A 24 -5.13 -21.02 -5.09
CA SER A 24 -6.44 -20.45 -4.73
C SER A 24 -7.32 -21.45 -3.99
N HIS A 25 -7.29 -22.73 -4.39
CA HIS A 25 -7.97 -23.81 -3.67
C HIS A 25 -7.39 -24.07 -2.28
N ILE A 26 -6.07 -24.02 -2.12
CA ILE A 26 -5.39 -24.13 -0.82
C ILE A 26 -5.81 -22.96 0.10
N ILE A 27 -5.73 -21.72 -0.39
CA ILE A 27 -6.14 -20.54 0.39
C ILE A 27 -7.65 -20.58 0.71
N ALA A 28 -8.48 -21.05 -0.22
CA ALA A 28 -9.92 -21.23 0.03
C ALA A 28 -10.22 -22.32 1.07
N PHE A 29 -9.36 -23.33 1.18
CA PHE A 29 -9.50 -24.38 2.19
C PHE A 29 -9.17 -23.88 3.60
N ILE A 30 -8.12 -23.06 3.75
CA ILE A 30 -7.75 -22.48 5.05
C ILE A 30 -8.59 -21.27 5.43
N ARG A 31 -9.28 -20.61 4.48
CA ARG A 31 -10.09 -19.43 4.74
C ARG A 31 -11.25 -19.76 5.71
N PRO A 32 -11.41 -19.02 6.83
CA PRO A 32 -12.50 -19.25 7.76
C PRO A 32 -13.84 -18.77 7.20
N SER A 33 -14.94 -19.36 7.70
CA SER A 33 -16.29 -18.89 7.38
C SER A 33 -16.62 -17.58 8.10
N ASP A 34 -16.17 -17.42 9.36
CA ASP A 34 -16.17 -16.15 10.09
C ASP A 34 -14.71 -15.65 10.23
N PRO A 35 -14.35 -14.47 9.69
CA PRO A 35 -13.00 -13.93 9.79
C PRO A 35 -12.46 -13.72 11.22
N LYS A 36 -13.32 -13.75 12.24
CA LYS A 36 -12.92 -13.62 13.65
C LYS A 36 -12.57 -14.96 14.31
N GLU A 37 -13.01 -16.08 13.73
CA GLU A 37 -12.82 -17.42 14.27
C GLU A 37 -11.69 -18.13 13.53
N ILE A 38 -10.46 -18.01 14.04
CA ILE A 38 -9.26 -18.57 13.38
C ILE A 38 -8.95 -20.02 13.75
N GLY A 39 -9.60 -20.61 14.77
CA GLY A 39 -9.35 -21.99 15.21
C GLY A 39 -9.40 -23.01 14.06
N PRO A 40 -10.50 -23.08 13.28
CA PRO A 40 -10.58 -23.96 12.12
C PRO A 40 -9.55 -23.68 11.03
N THR A 41 -9.08 -22.43 10.90
CA THR A 41 -8.03 -22.04 9.95
C THR A 41 -6.70 -22.65 10.34
N LEU A 42 -6.33 -22.61 11.62
CA LEU A 42 -5.08 -23.19 12.11
C LEU A 42 -5.07 -24.71 11.89
N GLU A 43 -6.17 -25.41 12.22
CA GLU A 43 -6.30 -26.85 11.94
C GLU A 43 -6.19 -27.17 10.43
N ALA A 44 -6.72 -26.30 9.57
CA ALA A 44 -6.62 -26.44 8.12
C ALA A 44 -5.19 -26.18 7.62
N MET A 45 -4.50 -25.18 8.16
CA MET A 45 -3.10 -24.88 7.85
C MET A 45 -2.20 -26.05 8.24
N ASP A 46 -2.39 -26.64 9.43
CA ASP A 46 -1.61 -27.80 9.89
C ASP A 46 -1.76 -29.00 8.93
N ARG A 47 -2.95 -29.23 8.39
CA ARG A 47 -3.18 -30.29 7.38
C ARG A 47 -2.43 -30.03 6.09
N ILE A 48 -2.37 -28.78 5.63
CA ILE A 48 -1.59 -28.41 4.44
C ILE A 48 -0.10 -28.59 4.72
N VAL A 49 0.39 -28.13 5.87
CA VAL A 49 1.78 -28.29 6.29
C VAL A 49 2.16 -29.77 6.32
N ILE A 50 1.37 -30.62 6.96
CA ILE A 50 1.60 -32.07 7.03
C ILE A 50 1.59 -32.70 5.64
N PHE A 51 0.71 -32.26 4.73
CA PHE A 51 0.68 -32.76 3.35
C PHE A 51 1.99 -32.47 2.61
N PHE A 52 2.48 -31.23 2.65
CA PHE A 52 3.74 -30.91 1.99
C PHE A 52 4.96 -31.54 2.66
N GLN A 53 4.94 -31.67 4.00
CA GLN A 53 6.03 -32.33 4.75
C GLN A 53 6.18 -33.82 4.44
N LYS A 54 5.14 -34.50 3.96
CA LYS A 54 5.23 -35.91 3.52
C LYS A 54 6.12 -36.07 2.29
N LYS A 55 6.31 -35.01 1.50
CA LYS A 55 7.09 -35.03 0.25
C LYS A 55 6.68 -36.18 -0.69
N ASP A 56 5.37 -36.45 -0.76
CA ASP A 56 4.85 -37.34 -1.79
C ASP A 56 4.99 -36.70 -3.17
N PRO A 57 4.93 -37.46 -4.28
CA PRO A 57 5.18 -36.93 -5.62
C PRO A 57 4.29 -35.74 -5.99
N ILE A 58 3.03 -35.74 -5.53
CA ILE A 58 2.07 -34.67 -5.83
C ILE A 58 2.45 -33.39 -5.07
N ALA A 59 2.77 -33.50 -3.78
CA ALA A 59 3.23 -32.38 -2.97
C ALA A 59 4.53 -31.79 -3.52
N ALA A 60 5.47 -32.63 -3.94
CA ALA A 60 6.72 -32.21 -4.56
C ALA A 60 6.48 -31.46 -5.87
N GLU A 61 5.67 -32.01 -6.78
CA GLU A 61 5.32 -31.37 -8.05
C GLU A 61 4.66 -30.00 -7.85
N ILE A 62 3.73 -29.89 -6.89
CA ILE A 62 3.09 -28.61 -6.57
C ILE A 62 4.12 -27.63 -6.00
N SER A 63 4.97 -28.08 -5.08
CA SER A 63 6.02 -27.23 -4.49
C SER A 63 6.99 -26.73 -5.57
N ASP A 64 7.40 -27.58 -6.50
CA ASP A 64 8.26 -27.21 -7.63
C ASP A 64 7.58 -26.15 -8.51
N ALA A 65 6.30 -26.34 -8.85
CA ALA A 65 5.53 -25.37 -9.62
C ALA A 65 5.34 -24.02 -8.89
N ILE A 66 5.23 -24.01 -7.56
CA ILE A 66 5.18 -22.77 -6.78
C ILE A 66 6.54 -22.05 -6.83
N ASN A 67 7.64 -22.78 -6.69
CA ASN A 67 8.99 -22.20 -6.75
C ASN A 67 9.27 -21.62 -8.14
N GLN A 68 8.95 -22.35 -9.22
CA GLN A 68 9.04 -21.83 -10.59
C GLN A 68 8.19 -20.58 -10.79
N LEU A 69 6.96 -20.54 -10.27
CA LEU A 69 6.12 -19.34 -10.32
C LEU A 69 6.81 -18.13 -9.67
N LEU A 70 7.55 -18.33 -8.56
CA LEU A 70 8.31 -17.27 -7.91
C LEU A 70 9.53 -16.84 -8.75
N ILE A 71 10.27 -17.79 -9.31
CA ILE A 71 11.43 -17.53 -10.19
C ILE A 71 11.00 -16.72 -11.43
N ASP A 72 9.88 -17.08 -12.06
CA ASP A 72 9.38 -16.40 -13.26
C ASP A 72 8.77 -15.01 -12.96
N SER A 73 8.52 -14.72 -11.69
CA SER A 73 7.81 -13.50 -11.27
C SER A 73 8.74 -12.33 -10.95
N LYS A 74 8.29 -11.12 -11.27
CA LYS A 74 8.94 -9.85 -10.91
C LYS A 74 8.46 -9.33 -9.56
N VAL A 75 8.89 -10.02 -8.50
CA VAL A 75 8.58 -9.72 -7.10
C VAL A 75 8.92 -8.27 -6.73
N SER A 76 10.05 -7.77 -7.24
CA SER A 76 10.56 -6.41 -7.03
C SER A 76 9.50 -5.33 -7.28
N THR A 77 8.80 -5.39 -8.41
CA THR A 77 7.76 -4.42 -8.78
C THR A 77 6.61 -4.37 -7.78
N ASN A 78 6.31 -5.50 -7.13
CA ASN A 78 5.25 -5.57 -6.14
C ASN A 78 5.75 -5.11 -4.77
N ILE A 79 6.96 -5.49 -4.38
CA ILE A 79 7.57 -5.01 -3.14
C ILE A 79 7.71 -3.48 -3.17
N THR A 80 8.01 -2.87 -4.33
CA THR A 80 8.15 -1.41 -4.44
C THR A 80 6.84 -0.66 -4.54
N THR A 81 5.74 -1.27 -5.00
CA THR A 81 4.46 -0.56 -5.22
C THR A 81 3.40 -0.88 -4.17
N MET A 82 3.41 -2.10 -3.62
CA MET A 82 2.33 -2.58 -2.77
C MET A 82 2.38 -1.95 -1.38
N GLY A 83 1.31 -1.21 -1.05
CA GLY A 83 1.20 -0.46 0.20
C GLY A 83 1.68 0.99 0.09
N ILE A 84 2.35 1.36 -1.00
CA ILE A 84 2.79 2.73 -1.28
C ILE A 84 1.67 3.47 -2.03
N LEU A 85 1.51 4.75 -1.72
CA LEU A 85 0.61 5.64 -2.46
C LEU A 85 1.01 5.74 -3.94
N SER A 86 0.01 5.83 -4.83
CA SER A 86 0.21 5.90 -6.29
C SER A 86 0.94 7.18 -6.71
N ARG A 87 1.86 7.06 -7.69
CA ARG A 87 2.57 8.22 -8.27
C ARG A 87 1.66 9.15 -9.08
N ASN A 88 0.52 8.67 -9.57
CA ASN A 88 -0.39 9.45 -10.42
C ASN A 88 -1.14 10.57 -9.66
N GLY A 89 -0.88 10.70 -8.35
CA GLY A 89 -1.44 11.72 -7.49
C GLY A 89 -2.80 11.35 -6.91
N PHE A 90 -3.18 12.08 -5.86
CA PHE A 90 -4.37 11.82 -5.05
C PHE A 90 -5.68 11.79 -5.87
N ARG A 91 -5.86 12.75 -6.79
CA ARG A 91 -7.08 12.86 -7.60
C ARG A 91 -7.25 11.67 -8.55
N HIS A 92 -6.15 11.24 -9.16
CA HIS A 92 -6.16 10.08 -10.04
C HIS A 92 -6.50 8.83 -9.26
N GLU A 93 -5.88 8.63 -8.10
CA GLU A 93 -6.15 7.45 -7.26
C GLU A 93 -7.61 7.38 -6.79
N ILE A 94 -8.22 8.51 -6.39
CA ILE A 94 -9.65 8.55 -6.06
C ILE A 94 -10.50 8.16 -7.26
N SER A 95 -10.22 8.75 -8.43
CA SER A 95 -10.96 8.47 -9.66
C SER A 95 -10.86 7.00 -10.04
N GLU A 96 -9.66 6.44 -9.96
CA GLU A 96 -9.37 5.05 -10.28
C GLU A 96 -10.06 4.09 -9.31
N ARG A 97 -9.98 4.33 -7.99
CA ARG A 97 -10.67 3.51 -6.99
C ARG A 97 -12.19 3.63 -7.08
N PHE A 98 -12.72 4.82 -7.38
CA PHE A 98 -14.14 5.02 -7.62
C PHE A 98 -14.59 4.20 -8.82
N TYR A 99 -13.88 4.32 -9.95
CA TYR A 99 -14.17 3.52 -11.15
C TYR A 99 -14.09 2.02 -10.86
N ASN A 100 -13.00 1.54 -10.27
CA ASN A 100 -12.79 0.12 -9.95
C ASN A 100 -13.76 -0.43 -8.88
N LYS A 101 -14.39 0.43 -8.08
CA LYS A 101 -15.46 0.02 -7.16
C LYS A 101 -16.76 -0.35 -7.88
N PHE A 102 -17.05 0.28 -9.02
CA PHE A 102 -18.25 0.00 -9.83
C PHE A 102 -17.97 -0.91 -11.03
N LEU A 103 -16.79 -0.79 -11.63
CA LEU A 103 -16.31 -1.56 -12.78
C LEU A 103 -14.89 -2.05 -12.49
N PRO A 104 -14.73 -3.16 -11.75
CA PRO A 104 -13.42 -3.68 -11.38
C PRO A 104 -12.62 -4.06 -12.62
N THR A 105 -11.46 -3.45 -12.80
CA THR A 105 -10.53 -3.87 -13.86
C THR A 105 -9.99 -5.27 -13.54
N PRO A 106 -10.07 -6.25 -14.46
CA PRO A 106 -9.51 -7.57 -14.21
C PRO A 106 -7.99 -7.46 -14.06
N PRO A 107 -7.39 -8.14 -13.07
CA PRO A 107 -5.96 -8.08 -12.85
C PRO A 107 -5.18 -8.68 -14.05
N LYS A 108 -4.05 -8.09 -14.41
CA LYS A 108 -3.18 -8.59 -15.49
C LYS A 108 -2.48 -9.88 -15.03
N LYS A 109 -2.64 -10.97 -15.79
CA LYS A 109 -2.00 -12.25 -15.48
C LYS A 109 -0.46 -12.10 -15.43
N GLY A 110 0.19 -12.71 -14.43
CA GLY A 110 1.66 -12.75 -14.29
C GLY A 110 2.26 -11.80 -13.25
N ASP A 111 1.46 -10.93 -12.64
CA ASP A 111 1.90 -10.00 -11.59
C ASP A 111 1.54 -10.53 -10.18
N PHE A 112 2.33 -10.27 -9.12
CA PHE A 112 1.87 -10.63 -7.76
C PHE A 112 0.60 -9.88 -7.39
N GLY A 113 0.36 -8.68 -7.93
CA GLY A 113 -0.93 -8.01 -7.81
C GLY A 113 -2.10 -8.90 -8.26
N TYR A 114 -1.91 -9.70 -9.32
CA TYR A 114 -2.86 -10.72 -9.76
C TYR A 114 -2.94 -11.91 -8.80
N ILE A 115 -1.79 -12.41 -8.33
CA ILE A 115 -1.74 -13.54 -7.38
C ILE A 115 -2.49 -13.17 -6.09
N PHE A 116 -2.16 -12.05 -5.44
CA PHE A 116 -2.85 -11.59 -4.24
C PHE A 116 -4.35 -11.34 -4.48
N ALA A 117 -4.72 -10.75 -5.62
CA ALA A 117 -6.13 -10.53 -5.96
C ALA A 117 -6.91 -11.85 -6.16
N THR A 118 -6.24 -12.89 -6.65
CA THR A 118 -6.83 -14.22 -6.91
C THR A 118 -6.91 -15.04 -5.63
N LEU A 119 -5.84 -15.07 -4.84
CA LEU A 119 -5.75 -15.82 -3.60
C LEU A 119 -6.59 -15.20 -2.47
N PHE A 120 -6.49 -13.88 -2.29
CA PHE A 120 -7.16 -13.13 -1.22
C PHE A 120 -8.26 -12.22 -1.78
N ASN A 121 -9.26 -12.83 -2.41
CA ASN A 121 -10.30 -12.12 -3.14
C ASN A 121 -11.43 -11.53 -2.27
N LYS A 122 -11.46 -11.78 -0.95
CA LYS A 122 -12.50 -11.25 -0.05
C LYS A 122 -12.00 -10.01 0.69
N LYS A 123 -12.86 -9.00 0.81
CA LYS A 123 -12.55 -7.75 1.55
C LYS A 123 -12.16 -7.99 3.01
N ASN A 124 -12.66 -9.06 3.62
CA ASN A 124 -12.37 -9.39 5.01
C ASN A 124 -11.19 -10.36 5.17
N ASP A 125 -10.50 -10.74 4.08
CA ASP A 125 -9.39 -11.68 4.16
C ASP A 125 -8.27 -11.17 5.06
N HIS A 126 -8.05 -9.86 5.06
CA HIS A 126 -7.06 -9.25 5.93
C HIS A 126 -7.34 -9.47 7.42
N ILE A 127 -8.59 -9.69 7.84
CA ILE A 127 -8.93 -9.82 9.27
C ILE A 127 -8.33 -11.11 9.82
N TRP A 128 -8.61 -12.23 9.18
CA TRP A 128 -8.11 -13.54 9.62
C TRP A 128 -6.62 -13.70 9.33
N VAL A 129 -6.12 -13.19 8.19
CA VAL A 129 -4.68 -13.25 7.86
C VAL A 129 -3.83 -12.52 8.89
N ASN A 130 -4.28 -11.34 9.35
CA ASN A 130 -3.54 -10.58 10.38
C ASN A 130 -3.73 -11.15 11.79
N ALA A 131 -4.77 -11.93 12.05
CA ALA A 131 -5.04 -12.54 13.35
C ALA A 131 -4.22 -13.82 13.60
N ILE A 132 -3.74 -14.49 12.55
CA ILE A 132 -2.84 -15.64 12.66
C ILE A 132 -1.44 -15.15 13.02
N GLU A 133 -0.77 -15.81 13.97
CA GLU A 133 0.61 -15.51 14.38
C GLU A 133 1.62 -15.70 13.23
N ASP A 134 2.74 -14.98 13.30
CA ASP A 134 3.75 -15.01 12.23
C ASP A 134 4.35 -16.42 12.05
N GLU A 135 4.56 -17.17 13.13
CA GLU A 135 5.15 -18.50 13.13
C GLU A 135 4.31 -19.52 12.32
N ALA A 136 2.99 -19.44 12.41
CA ALA A 136 2.09 -20.32 11.67
C ALA A 136 2.16 -20.06 10.16
N TRP A 137 2.26 -18.79 9.75
CA TRP A 137 2.48 -18.43 8.35
C TRP A 137 3.86 -18.85 7.86
N ILE A 138 4.90 -18.66 8.68
CA ILE A 138 6.26 -19.09 8.35
C ILE A 138 6.29 -20.61 8.12
N ALA A 139 5.69 -21.40 9.02
CA ALA A 139 5.60 -22.85 8.86
C ALA A 139 4.82 -23.24 7.59
N PHE A 140 3.72 -22.55 7.30
CA PHE A 140 2.93 -22.76 6.09
C PHE A 140 3.75 -22.48 4.82
N PHE A 141 4.39 -21.30 4.71
CA PHE A 141 5.19 -20.95 3.53
C PHE A 141 6.42 -21.85 3.39
N ALA A 142 7.11 -22.16 4.48
CA ALA A 142 8.23 -23.09 4.47
C ALA A 142 7.83 -24.49 3.97
N SER A 143 6.60 -24.93 4.27
CA SER A 143 6.09 -26.22 3.77
C SER A 143 5.78 -26.20 2.28
N ILE A 144 5.13 -25.16 1.75
CA ILE A 144 4.74 -25.13 0.33
C ILE A 144 5.90 -24.76 -0.61
N LEU A 145 6.97 -24.15 -0.07
CA LEU A 145 8.19 -23.77 -0.80
C LEU A 145 9.31 -24.79 -0.61
N SER A 146 9.02 -26.00 -0.11
CA SER A 146 10.03 -27.02 0.21
C SER A 146 10.56 -27.80 -1.00
N SER A 147 10.62 -27.18 -2.19
CA SER A 147 11.16 -27.81 -3.41
C SER A 147 12.60 -28.20 -3.17
N GLU A 148 13.01 -29.41 -3.54
CA GLU A 148 14.43 -29.79 -3.50
C GLU A 148 15.17 -29.36 -4.77
N THR A 149 14.46 -29.27 -5.89
CA THR A 149 15.01 -28.91 -7.21
C THR A 149 15.28 -27.42 -7.34
N TYR A 150 14.36 -26.57 -6.87
CA TYR A 150 14.38 -25.13 -7.11
C TYR A 150 14.74 -24.29 -5.89
N ARG A 151 15.10 -24.92 -4.75
CA ARG A 151 15.31 -24.21 -3.48
C ARG A 151 16.34 -23.08 -3.58
N GLU A 152 17.54 -23.41 -4.05
CA GLU A 152 18.65 -22.46 -4.09
C GLU A 152 18.41 -21.41 -5.17
N GLU A 153 17.94 -21.80 -6.36
CA GLU A 153 17.56 -20.87 -7.43
C GLU A 153 16.47 -19.88 -6.98
N THR A 154 15.47 -20.35 -6.23
CA THR A 154 14.41 -19.48 -5.69
C THR A 154 14.97 -18.50 -4.67
N LYS A 155 15.88 -18.95 -3.79
CA LYS A 155 16.54 -18.06 -2.82
C LYS A 155 17.37 -16.99 -3.52
N ASP A 156 18.20 -17.38 -4.47
CA ASP A 156 19.06 -16.48 -5.22
C ASP A 156 18.23 -15.45 -6.00
N HIS A 157 17.16 -15.90 -6.64
CA HIS A 157 16.22 -15.01 -7.34
C HIS A 157 15.52 -14.03 -6.39
N LEU A 158 15.00 -14.50 -5.25
CA LEU A 158 14.35 -13.63 -4.26
C LEU A 158 15.32 -12.59 -3.68
N PHE A 159 16.58 -12.97 -3.44
CA PHE A 159 17.61 -12.05 -2.99
C PHE A 159 17.90 -10.98 -4.07
N SER A 160 18.03 -11.41 -5.33
CA SER A 160 18.22 -10.49 -6.47
C SER A 160 17.04 -9.53 -6.65
N GLU A 161 15.80 -9.99 -6.51
CA GLU A 161 14.62 -9.14 -6.58
C GLU A 161 14.53 -8.14 -5.39
N LEU A 162 15.08 -8.47 -4.22
CA LEU A 162 15.23 -7.51 -3.11
C LEU A 162 16.24 -6.41 -3.43
N LEU A 163 17.41 -6.78 -3.97
CA LEU A 163 18.42 -5.80 -4.42
C LEU A 163 17.85 -4.86 -5.48
N TYR A 164 17.17 -5.44 -6.48
CA TYR A 164 16.54 -4.65 -7.54
C TYR A 164 15.40 -3.76 -7.03
N ALA A 165 14.63 -4.22 -6.04
CA ALA A 165 13.61 -3.39 -5.38
C ALA A 165 14.23 -2.21 -4.61
N ALA A 166 15.37 -2.42 -3.95
CA ALA A 166 16.11 -1.34 -3.28
C ALA A 166 16.58 -0.28 -4.28
N GLU A 167 17.13 -0.71 -5.42
CA GLU A 167 17.57 0.16 -6.51
C GLU A 167 16.39 0.98 -7.11
N ILE A 168 15.26 0.33 -7.40
CA ILE A 168 14.06 1.03 -7.91
C ILE A 168 13.60 2.12 -6.92
N LEU A 169 13.52 1.79 -5.63
CA LEU A 169 13.06 2.75 -4.62
C LEU A 169 14.04 3.89 -4.44
N SER A 170 15.35 3.64 -4.47
CA SER A 170 16.35 4.70 -4.34
C SER A 170 16.29 5.68 -5.52
N ILE A 171 16.09 5.17 -6.74
CA ILE A 171 15.83 5.99 -7.94
C ILE A 171 14.56 6.81 -7.78
N TRP A 172 13.47 6.20 -7.29
CA TRP A 172 12.20 6.92 -7.10
C TRP A 172 12.32 8.00 -6.02
N ILE A 173 12.98 7.72 -4.90
CA ILE A 173 13.24 8.68 -3.81
C ILE A 173 14.06 9.86 -4.35
N ALA A 174 15.16 9.62 -5.07
CA ALA A 174 15.95 10.68 -5.70
C ALA A 174 15.13 11.48 -6.72
N SER A 175 14.24 10.82 -7.48
CA SER A 175 13.42 11.50 -8.48
C SER A 175 12.41 12.49 -7.87
N GLU A 176 11.99 12.28 -6.62
CA GLU A 176 11.06 13.18 -5.93
C GLU A 176 11.66 14.57 -5.69
N GLU A 177 12.98 14.68 -5.61
CA GLU A 177 13.66 15.97 -5.44
C GLU A 177 13.35 16.97 -6.56
N PHE A 178 13.12 16.47 -7.77
CA PHE A 178 12.78 17.29 -8.94
C PHE A 178 11.30 17.70 -8.98
N ASN A 179 10.52 17.35 -7.96
CA ASN A 179 9.13 17.80 -7.86
C ASN A 179 9.08 19.30 -7.56
N ASP A 180 8.45 20.07 -8.45
CA ASP A 180 8.28 21.52 -8.31
C ASP A 180 7.67 21.93 -6.96
N ASN A 181 6.77 21.13 -6.40
CA ASN A 181 6.18 21.40 -5.09
C ASN A 181 7.24 21.34 -3.99
N PHE A 182 8.17 20.40 -4.06
CA PHE A 182 9.23 20.23 -3.07
C PHE A 182 10.31 21.29 -3.23
N ILE A 183 10.73 21.60 -4.47
CA ILE A 183 11.68 22.69 -4.76
C ILE A 183 11.15 24.04 -4.28
N ARG A 184 9.84 24.29 -4.44
CA ARG A 184 9.19 25.50 -3.93
C ARG A 184 9.25 25.57 -2.41
N LEU A 185 9.10 24.46 -1.70
CA LEU A 185 9.20 24.41 -0.24
C LEU A 185 10.65 24.63 0.22
N ASP A 186 11.60 23.95 -0.41
CA ASP A 186 13.00 24.00 -0.03
C ASP A 186 13.94 24.05 -1.25
N LYS A 187 14.49 25.23 -1.53
CA LYS A 187 15.41 25.43 -2.66
C LYS A 187 16.77 24.75 -2.47
N THR A 188 17.11 24.34 -1.25
CA THR A 188 18.35 23.59 -0.98
C THR A 188 18.38 22.24 -1.69
N LEU A 189 17.22 21.72 -2.11
CA LEU A 189 17.09 20.56 -2.98
C LEU A 189 17.66 20.76 -4.40
N LEU A 190 17.98 22.00 -4.78
CA LEU A 190 18.70 22.27 -6.04
C LEU A 190 20.23 22.15 -5.87
N ASN A 191 20.72 21.92 -4.66
CA ASN A 191 22.14 21.73 -4.42
C ASN A 191 22.59 20.36 -4.94
N ARG A 192 23.86 20.25 -5.32
CA ARG A 192 24.41 19.08 -6.03
C ARG A 192 24.41 17.78 -5.20
N ASP A 193 24.31 17.87 -3.88
CA ASP A 193 24.48 16.75 -2.94
C ASP A 193 23.35 16.74 -1.88
N SER A 194 22.13 16.47 -2.33
CA SER A 194 21.03 16.21 -1.42
C SER A 194 21.14 14.83 -0.77
N ALA A 195 20.47 14.64 0.38
CA ALA A 195 20.42 13.34 1.04
C ALA A 195 19.76 12.27 0.14
N PHE A 196 18.76 12.64 -0.66
CA PHE A 196 18.07 11.71 -1.57
C PHE A 196 18.98 11.21 -2.71
N ILE A 197 19.77 12.11 -3.32
CA ILE A 197 20.73 11.74 -4.38
C ILE A 197 21.88 10.93 -3.79
N ALA A 198 22.41 11.34 -2.63
CA ALA A 198 23.46 10.59 -1.94
C ALA A 198 23.00 9.16 -1.62
N LEU A 199 21.79 9.00 -1.08
CA LEU A 199 21.20 7.69 -0.80
C LEU A 199 21.11 6.82 -2.07
N GLN A 200 20.72 7.39 -3.21
CA GLN A 200 20.64 6.63 -4.46
C GLN A 200 22.01 6.13 -4.93
N ARG A 201 23.05 6.95 -4.83
CA ARG A 201 24.43 6.56 -5.19
C ARG A 201 24.92 5.43 -4.30
N ASP A 202 24.79 5.57 -2.99
CA ASP A 202 25.25 4.56 -2.03
C ASP A 202 24.48 3.23 -2.17
N ILE A 203 23.17 3.28 -2.43
CA ILE A 203 22.40 2.07 -2.72
C ILE A 203 22.87 1.39 -4.01
N ASN A 204 23.16 2.16 -5.06
CA ASN A 204 23.65 1.62 -6.32
C ASN A 204 25.01 0.95 -6.14
N ASP A 205 25.94 1.61 -5.43
CA ASP A 205 27.26 1.07 -5.15
C ASP A 205 27.17 -0.17 -4.25
N PHE A 206 26.32 -0.15 -3.23
CA PHE A 206 26.04 -1.31 -2.38
C PHE A 206 25.49 -2.50 -3.17
N VAL A 207 24.50 -2.29 -4.04
CA VAL A 207 23.93 -3.36 -4.88
C VAL A 207 25.01 -3.96 -5.78
N HIS A 208 25.86 -3.13 -6.37
CA HIS A 208 26.96 -3.60 -7.20
C HIS A 208 27.95 -4.45 -6.40
N ASN A 209 28.39 -3.95 -5.24
CA ASN A 209 29.33 -4.64 -4.34
C ASN A 209 28.79 -6.00 -3.87
N VAL A 210 27.50 -6.09 -3.55
CA VAL A 210 26.86 -7.35 -3.11
C VAL A 210 26.78 -8.39 -4.24
N GLN A 211 26.72 -7.94 -5.50
CA GLN A 211 26.64 -8.81 -6.67
C GLN A 211 28.02 -9.26 -7.19
N GLU A 212 29.12 -8.74 -6.65
CA GLU A 212 30.46 -9.18 -7.04
C GLU A 212 30.78 -10.60 -6.58
N GLU A 213 31.62 -11.32 -7.33
CA GLU A 213 32.03 -12.70 -7.00
C GLU A 213 32.81 -12.80 -5.67
N HIS A 214 33.41 -11.70 -5.20
CA HIS A 214 34.23 -11.65 -3.99
C HIS A 214 33.64 -10.65 -2.99
N ILE A 215 32.80 -11.16 -2.09
CA ILE A 215 32.12 -10.34 -1.09
C ILE A 215 33.03 -10.06 0.12
N ASP A 216 33.36 -8.79 0.35
CA ASP A 216 33.93 -8.34 1.62
C ASP A 216 32.81 -7.98 2.61
N LEU A 217 32.58 -8.87 3.59
CA LEU A 217 31.54 -8.69 4.60
C LEU A 217 31.74 -7.44 5.47
N ALA A 218 33.00 -7.03 5.71
CA ALA A 218 33.29 -5.83 6.50
C ALA A 218 32.94 -4.57 5.72
N ALA A 219 33.21 -4.55 4.41
CA ALA A 219 32.81 -3.47 3.51
C ALA A 219 31.28 -3.36 3.42
N ILE A 220 30.57 -4.49 3.25
CA ILE A 220 29.10 -4.53 3.23
C ILE A 220 28.49 -3.96 4.53
N GLU A 221 29.05 -4.32 5.70
CA GLU A 221 28.55 -3.81 6.97
C GLU A 221 28.76 -2.28 7.09
N LEU A 222 29.91 -1.78 6.62
CA LEU A 222 30.22 -0.36 6.59
C LEU A 222 29.26 0.39 5.66
N ASP A 223 29.05 -0.11 4.45
CA ASP A 223 28.15 0.46 3.44
C ASP A 223 26.72 0.54 3.98
N LEU A 224 26.21 -0.55 4.57
CA LEU A 224 24.88 -0.56 5.20
C LEU A 224 24.77 0.48 6.32
N ARG A 225 25.80 0.63 7.16
CA ARG A 225 25.81 1.63 8.22
C ARG A 225 25.74 3.04 7.66
N HIS A 226 26.50 3.33 6.59
CA HIS A 226 26.44 4.61 5.90
C HIS A 226 25.04 4.86 5.32
N ILE A 227 24.48 3.87 4.62
CA ILE A 227 23.13 3.95 4.04
C ILE A 227 22.09 4.27 5.12
N TYR A 228 22.13 3.61 6.28
CA TYR A 228 21.19 3.91 7.37
C TYR A 228 21.29 5.36 7.87
N VAL A 229 22.49 5.95 7.91
CA VAL A 229 22.68 7.38 8.23
C VAL A 229 22.05 8.27 7.17
N LEU A 230 22.24 7.97 5.88
CA LEU A 230 21.60 8.72 4.79
C LEU A 230 20.08 8.59 4.82
N MET A 231 19.54 7.43 5.20
CA MET A 231 18.11 7.23 5.37
C MET A 231 17.54 8.07 6.53
N GLU A 232 18.26 8.18 7.64
CA GLU A 232 17.90 9.08 8.74
C GLU A 232 17.85 10.54 8.25
N GLN A 233 18.88 10.98 7.52
CA GLN A 233 18.92 12.31 6.91
C GLN A 233 17.75 12.54 5.93
N CYS A 234 17.40 11.54 5.12
CA CYS A 234 16.24 11.61 4.23
C CYS A 234 14.93 11.78 5.02
N ASN A 235 14.76 11.04 6.12
CA ASN A 235 13.59 11.16 7.00
C ASN A 235 13.52 12.55 7.66
N GLU A 236 14.65 13.08 8.11
CA GLU A 236 14.74 14.46 8.62
C GLU A 236 14.35 15.48 7.55
N GLN A 237 14.84 15.31 6.32
CA GLN A 237 14.50 16.18 5.19
C GLN A 237 12.99 16.14 4.90
N VAL A 238 12.38 14.96 4.90
CA VAL A 238 10.91 14.81 4.76
C VAL A 238 10.17 15.49 5.91
N ALA A 239 10.64 15.34 7.16
CA ALA A 239 10.03 16.00 8.31
C ALA A 239 10.12 17.53 8.21
N LEU A 240 11.24 18.07 7.72
CA LEU A 240 11.43 19.49 7.44
C LEU A 240 10.50 19.98 6.33
N LEU A 241 10.36 19.24 5.23
CA LEU A 241 9.43 19.56 4.14
C LEU A 241 7.97 19.54 4.63
N LYS A 242 7.59 18.52 5.42
CA LYS A 242 6.29 18.45 6.08
C LYS A 242 6.06 19.69 6.94
N LYS A 243 7.01 20.10 7.79
CA LYS A 243 6.92 21.32 8.61
C LYS A 243 6.78 22.60 7.78
N LYS A 244 7.59 22.75 6.71
CA LYS A 244 7.52 23.91 5.80
C LYS A 244 6.20 23.97 5.04
N SER A 245 5.61 22.83 4.69
CA SER A 245 4.32 22.76 3.99
C SER A 245 3.17 23.33 4.81
N ILE A 246 3.20 23.15 6.14
CA ILE A 246 2.18 23.66 7.06
C ILE A 246 2.14 25.19 7.02
N ASN A 247 3.33 25.83 6.99
CA ASN A 247 3.46 27.29 7.09
C ASN A 247 3.13 28.03 5.79
N ARG A 248 3.11 27.35 4.63
CA ARG A 248 2.89 27.96 3.31
C ARG A 248 1.54 27.62 2.67
N GLY A 249 0.66 26.95 3.41
CA GLY A 249 -0.61 26.44 2.91
C GLY A 249 -0.47 25.02 2.37
N ILE A 250 -1.22 24.10 2.96
CA ILE A 250 -1.12 22.67 2.68
C ILE A 250 -2.04 22.34 1.49
N SER A 251 -1.46 21.96 0.35
CA SER A 251 -2.26 21.27 -0.66
C SER A 251 -2.37 19.78 -0.27
N VAL A 252 -3.58 19.21 -0.44
CA VAL A 252 -3.82 17.77 -0.22
C VAL A 252 -2.87 16.93 -1.08
N ASN A 253 -2.53 17.42 -2.27
CA ASN A 253 -1.60 16.76 -3.18
C ASN A 253 -0.16 16.74 -2.64
N LEU A 254 0.33 17.86 -2.10
CA LEU A 254 1.65 17.95 -1.46
C LEU A 254 1.74 17.05 -0.23
N THR A 255 0.69 16.99 0.58
CA THR A 255 0.62 16.08 1.72
C THR A 255 0.71 14.62 1.28
N TYR A 256 -0.02 14.27 0.22
CA TYR A 256 -0.02 12.95 -0.37
C TYR A 256 1.37 12.57 -0.91
N GLU A 257 2.04 13.50 -1.62
CA GLU A 257 3.40 13.32 -2.14
C GLU A 257 4.42 13.10 -1.01
N LEU A 258 4.38 13.91 0.06
CA LEU A 258 5.27 13.77 1.23
C LEU A 258 5.02 12.48 2.01
N GLU A 259 3.77 12.02 2.07
CA GLU A 259 3.44 10.74 2.69
C GLU A 259 3.94 9.57 1.85
N ARG A 260 3.77 9.65 0.53
CA ARG A 260 4.32 8.68 -0.41
C ARG A 260 5.85 8.58 -0.29
N LEU A 261 6.55 9.71 -0.23
CA LEU A 261 8.00 9.75 -0.05
C LEU A 261 8.43 9.07 1.26
N GLY A 262 7.75 9.36 2.36
CA GLY A 262 8.00 8.66 3.63
C GLY A 262 7.78 7.14 3.55
N GLN A 263 6.73 6.69 2.85
CA GLN A 263 6.47 5.26 2.65
C GLN A 263 7.55 4.58 1.79
N MET A 264 8.08 5.27 0.77
CA MET A 264 9.18 4.75 -0.05
C MET A 264 10.46 4.57 0.78
N ILE A 265 10.81 5.55 1.61
CA ILE A 265 11.97 5.47 2.52
C ILE A 265 11.79 4.32 3.52
N GLN A 266 10.62 4.21 4.15
CA GLN A 266 10.34 3.13 5.10
C GLN A 266 10.43 1.75 4.44
N ARG A 267 9.89 1.60 3.22
CA ARG A 267 9.96 0.33 2.48
C ARG A 267 11.40 -0.02 2.09
N LEU A 268 12.21 0.97 1.71
CA LEU A 268 13.63 0.74 1.46
C LEU A 268 14.34 0.20 2.72
N GLU A 269 14.00 0.71 3.90
CA GLU A 269 14.56 0.24 5.18
C GLU A 269 14.21 -1.22 5.45
N GLU A 270 12.95 -1.58 5.22
CA GLU A 270 12.44 -2.95 5.35
C GLU A 270 13.19 -3.91 4.41
N ILE A 271 13.42 -3.48 3.17
CA ILE A 271 14.16 -4.27 2.16
C ILE A 271 15.63 -4.42 2.55
N LEU A 272 16.31 -3.35 2.98
CA LEU A 272 17.71 -3.43 3.41
C LEU A 272 17.88 -4.33 4.63
N LYS A 273 16.91 -4.32 5.56
CA LYS A 273 16.88 -5.26 6.67
C LYS A 273 16.71 -6.70 6.20
N LEU A 274 15.85 -6.94 5.21
CA LEU A 274 15.69 -8.26 4.59
C LEU A 274 16.96 -8.74 3.92
N ILE A 275 17.64 -7.87 3.17
CA ILE A 275 18.93 -8.17 2.53
C ILE A 275 19.97 -8.53 3.60
N LYS A 276 20.10 -7.72 4.66
CA LYS A 276 21.07 -7.95 5.74
C LYS A 276 20.85 -9.26 6.49
N THR A 277 19.61 -9.69 6.63
CA THR A 277 19.22 -10.86 7.43
C THR A 277 18.71 -12.00 6.57
N PHE A 278 18.99 -12.01 5.27
CA PHE A 278 18.37 -12.94 4.33
C PHE A 278 18.57 -14.41 4.75
N ASP A 279 17.53 -15.22 4.55
CA ASP A 279 17.47 -16.65 4.93
C ASP A 279 17.69 -16.92 6.43
N THR A 280 17.40 -15.94 7.30
CA THR A 280 17.37 -16.11 8.77
C THR A 280 15.95 -16.01 9.34
N PRO A 281 15.68 -16.53 10.55
CA PRO A 281 14.39 -16.37 11.23
C PRO A 281 13.92 -14.91 11.30
N GLU A 282 14.84 -13.96 11.50
CA GLU A 282 14.56 -12.53 11.55
C GLU A 282 14.00 -12.02 10.22
N SER A 283 14.55 -12.45 9.08
CA SER A 283 14.03 -12.06 7.75
C SER A 283 12.63 -12.60 7.49
N TYR A 284 12.33 -13.82 7.94
CA TYR A 284 11.01 -14.41 7.75
C TYR A 284 9.94 -13.61 8.50
N LEU A 285 10.23 -13.11 9.70
CA LEU A 285 9.32 -12.21 10.43
C LEU A 285 9.08 -10.89 9.68
N VAL A 286 10.12 -10.31 9.06
CA VAL A 286 9.97 -9.08 8.26
C VAL A 286 9.14 -9.36 6.99
N LEU A 287 9.37 -10.50 6.33
CA LEU A 287 8.56 -10.96 5.19
C LEU A 287 7.10 -11.16 5.58
N MET A 288 6.81 -11.73 6.76
CA MET A 288 5.43 -11.92 7.23
C MET A 288 4.70 -10.61 7.46
N LYS A 289 5.40 -9.60 8.00
CA LYS A 289 4.84 -8.24 8.13
C LYS A 289 4.49 -7.65 6.77
N LEU A 290 5.38 -7.77 5.78
CA LEU A 290 5.13 -7.32 4.41
C LEU A 290 3.97 -8.08 3.77
N PHE A 291 3.91 -9.39 3.92
CA PHE A 291 2.83 -10.24 3.42
C PHE A 291 1.48 -9.83 4.01
N LYS A 292 1.39 -9.70 5.34
CA LYS A 292 0.16 -9.28 6.04
C LYS A 292 -0.29 -7.87 5.63
N ALA A 293 0.65 -6.93 5.51
CA ALA A 293 0.38 -5.58 5.00
C ALA A 293 -0.11 -5.60 3.54
N SER A 294 0.46 -6.48 2.71
CA SER A 294 0.09 -6.68 1.31
C SER A 294 -1.32 -7.23 1.18
N VAL A 295 -1.69 -8.26 1.95
CA VAL A 295 -3.06 -8.77 1.98
C VAL A 295 -4.05 -7.68 2.40
N LYS A 296 -3.71 -6.91 3.44
CA LYS A 296 -4.53 -5.78 3.89
C LYS A 296 -4.72 -4.76 2.77
N LYS A 297 -3.65 -4.35 2.09
CA LYS A 297 -3.73 -3.39 0.99
C LYS A 297 -4.52 -3.91 -0.19
N ASN A 298 -4.36 -5.19 -0.56
CA ASN A 298 -5.16 -5.81 -1.62
C ASN A 298 -6.66 -5.81 -1.27
N ALA A 299 -7.01 -6.09 -0.01
CA ALA A 299 -8.39 -6.07 0.45
C ALA A 299 -9.01 -4.65 0.45
N THR A 300 -8.20 -3.62 0.72
CA THR A 300 -8.63 -2.22 0.80
C THR A 300 -8.38 -1.41 -0.48
N LYS A 301 -7.82 -2.01 -1.54
CA LYS A 301 -7.41 -1.30 -2.77
C LYS A 301 -8.52 -0.49 -3.46
N ASN A 302 -9.78 -0.89 -3.32
CA ASN A 302 -10.95 -0.17 -3.87
C ASN A 302 -11.70 0.65 -2.80
N SER A 303 -11.15 0.78 -1.60
CA SER A 303 -11.74 1.55 -0.50
C SER A 303 -11.37 3.02 -0.64
N LEU A 304 -12.38 3.85 -0.88
CA LEU A 304 -12.23 5.31 -0.85
C LEU A 304 -12.04 5.82 0.59
N TYR A 305 -12.70 5.20 1.56
CA TYR A 305 -12.59 5.56 2.97
C TYR A 305 -11.16 5.45 3.50
N GLU A 306 -10.41 4.44 3.04
CA GLU A 306 -9.02 4.26 3.45
C GLU A 306 -8.11 5.39 2.95
N ILE A 307 -8.27 5.84 1.69
CA ILE A 307 -7.56 7.02 1.17
C ILE A 307 -7.86 8.22 2.07
N PHE A 308 -9.14 8.48 2.35
CA PHE A 308 -9.54 9.61 3.17
C PHE A 308 -8.96 9.54 4.58
N GLN A 309 -8.96 8.39 5.24
CA GLN A 309 -8.32 8.23 6.56
C GLN A 309 -6.81 8.48 6.52
N GLN A 310 -6.11 8.00 5.48
CA GLN A 310 -4.67 8.21 5.34
C GLN A 310 -4.34 9.69 5.08
N SER A 311 -5.09 10.38 4.21
CA SER A 311 -4.84 11.79 3.87
C SER A 311 -5.36 12.76 4.93
N ILE A 312 -6.54 12.52 5.51
CA ILE A 312 -7.14 13.39 6.54
C ILE A 312 -6.33 13.32 7.84
N ARG A 313 -5.72 12.18 8.21
CA ARG A 313 -4.90 12.12 9.43
C ARG A 313 -3.68 13.06 9.37
N VAL A 314 -3.13 13.29 8.18
CA VAL A 314 -1.99 14.21 7.97
C VAL A 314 -2.44 15.68 7.88
N VAL A 315 -3.62 15.94 7.30
CA VAL A 315 -4.24 17.28 7.26
C VAL A 315 -4.78 17.69 8.64
N ALA A 316 -5.43 16.79 9.38
CA ALA A 316 -5.96 17.05 10.71
C ALA A 316 -4.84 17.34 11.71
N LYS A 317 -3.74 16.55 11.68
CA LYS A 317 -2.58 16.79 12.54
C LYS A 317 -1.86 18.11 12.26
N SER A 318 -2.00 18.66 11.05
CA SER A 318 -1.38 19.93 10.66
C SER A 318 -2.29 21.14 10.86
N VAL A 319 -3.62 20.98 10.79
CA VAL A 319 -4.60 22.02 11.14
C VAL A 319 -4.64 22.24 12.66
N THR A 320 -4.61 21.19 13.48
CA THR A 320 -4.61 21.33 14.96
C THR A 320 -3.42 22.13 15.50
N ASN A 321 -2.28 22.13 14.80
CA ASN A 321 -1.11 22.91 15.20
C ASN A 321 -1.09 24.37 14.71
N ASN A 322 -2.00 24.76 13.80
CA ASN A 322 -1.98 26.08 13.15
C ASN A 322 -3.25 26.92 13.36
N THR A 323 -4.28 26.41 14.06
CA THR A 323 -5.51 27.17 14.37
C THR A 323 -5.60 27.66 15.82
N SER A 324 -4.47 27.84 16.51
CA SER A 324 -4.44 28.43 17.86
C SER A 324 -4.52 29.95 17.89
N GLU A 325 -4.51 30.64 16.73
CA GLU A 325 -4.61 32.10 16.68
C GLU A 325 -5.63 32.56 15.62
N HIS A 326 -6.93 32.52 15.95
CA HIS A 326 -8.06 33.19 15.28
C HIS A 326 -8.92 32.28 14.37
N GLY A 327 -9.89 31.57 14.96
CA GLY A 327 -10.95 30.92 14.18
C GLY A 327 -11.87 29.93 14.92
N GLU A 328 -12.21 30.16 16.19
CA GLU A 328 -12.94 29.16 17.02
C GLU A 328 -14.42 28.91 16.68
N HIS A 329 -14.97 29.49 15.60
CA HIS A 329 -16.42 29.42 15.36
C HIS A 329 -16.93 28.44 14.28
N TYR A 330 -16.08 27.63 13.65
CA TYR A 330 -16.56 26.70 12.59
C TYR A 330 -16.02 25.26 12.63
N ILE A 331 -15.29 24.86 13.67
CA ILE A 331 -14.68 23.51 13.71
C ILE A 331 -15.62 22.55 14.44
N THR A 332 -16.19 21.60 13.70
CA THR A 332 -17.01 20.52 14.28
C THR A 332 -16.10 19.38 14.73
N GLU A 333 -16.05 19.09 16.02
CA GLU A 333 -15.17 18.07 16.60
C GLU A 333 -15.78 16.67 16.56
N ASN A 334 -17.07 16.54 16.22
CA ASN A 334 -17.78 15.25 16.24
C ASN A 334 -18.77 15.12 15.07
N LEU A 335 -19.08 13.87 14.66
CA LEU A 335 -19.98 13.56 13.54
C LEU A 335 -21.38 14.20 13.71
N GLN A 336 -21.87 14.29 14.94
CA GLN A 336 -23.13 14.96 15.26
C GLN A 336 -23.08 16.47 15.03
N GLN A 337 -21.95 17.12 15.30
CA GLN A 337 -21.75 18.55 15.03
C GLN A 337 -21.59 18.81 13.53
N TYR A 338 -20.94 17.90 12.79
CA TYR A 338 -20.87 17.97 11.33
C TYR A 338 -22.26 17.89 10.69
N VAL A 339 -23.10 16.95 11.13
CA VAL A 339 -24.50 16.83 10.67
C VAL A 339 -25.29 18.09 11.03
N LYS A 340 -25.09 18.65 12.22
CA LYS A 340 -25.72 19.93 12.62
C LYS A 340 -25.28 21.09 11.74
N MET A 341 -24.00 21.17 11.39
CA MET A 341 -23.46 22.19 10.49
C MET A 341 -23.98 22.01 9.05
N LEU A 342 -24.12 20.76 8.59
CA LEU A 342 -24.69 20.44 7.29
C LEU A 342 -26.16 20.88 7.21
N PHE A 343 -26.95 20.63 8.27
CA PHE A 343 -28.34 21.10 8.35
C PHE A 343 -28.43 22.62 8.44
N SER A 344 -27.53 23.30 9.18
CA SER A 344 -27.51 24.77 9.22
C SER A 344 -27.11 25.38 7.87
N ALA A 345 -26.14 24.78 7.17
CA ALA A 345 -25.74 25.21 5.82
C ALA A 345 -26.83 24.92 4.78
N SER A 346 -27.58 23.82 4.94
CA SER A 346 -28.73 23.51 4.10
C SER A 346 -29.85 24.54 4.24
N GLY A 347 -29.97 25.20 5.40
CA GLY A 347 -30.88 26.34 5.61
C GLY A 347 -30.57 27.52 4.69
N ALA A 348 -29.29 27.84 4.48
CA ALA A 348 -28.88 28.87 3.53
C ALA A 348 -29.22 28.47 2.07
N GLY A 349 -29.06 27.19 1.72
CA GLY A 349 -29.47 26.66 0.42
C GLY A 349 -30.98 26.75 0.17
N ALA A 350 -31.80 26.48 1.18
CA ALA A 350 -33.25 26.64 1.10
C ALA A 350 -33.66 28.11 0.91
N ILE A 351 -33.00 29.04 1.61
CA ILE A 351 -33.21 30.49 1.45
C ILE A 351 -32.88 30.91 0.02
N ILE A 352 -31.72 30.51 -0.52
CA ILE A 352 -31.32 30.83 -1.91
C ILE A 352 -32.34 30.26 -2.93
N ALA A 353 -32.82 29.04 -2.72
CA ALA A 353 -33.83 28.44 -3.60
C ALA A 353 -35.17 29.21 -3.55
N VAL A 354 -35.62 29.64 -2.37
CA VAL A 354 -36.83 30.47 -2.22
C VAL A 354 -36.64 31.84 -2.86
N MET A 355 -35.48 32.48 -2.66
CA MET A 355 -35.15 33.77 -3.30
C MET A 355 -35.14 33.64 -4.82
N ALA A 356 -34.59 32.56 -5.36
CA ALA A 356 -34.62 32.28 -6.80
C ALA A 356 -36.05 32.08 -7.32
N LEU A 357 -36.91 31.35 -6.60
CA LEU A 357 -38.32 31.18 -6.98
C LEU A 357 -39.10 32.50 -6.96
N ILE A 358 -38.83 33.37 -5.97
CA ILE A 358 -39.41 34.71 -5.90
C ILE A 358 -38.95 35.56 -7.11
N LYS A 359 -37.67 35.50 -7.48
CA LYS A 359 -37.18 36.20 -8.68
C LYS A 359 -37.86 35.70 -9.95
N ILE A 360 -37.97 34.38 -10.13
CA ILE A 360 -38.62 33.78 -11.30
C ILE A 360 -40.09 34.20 -11.39
N THR A 361 -40.81 34.23 -10.27
CA THR A 361 -42.22 34.68 -10.24
C THR A 361 -42.38 36.17 -10.51
N ILE A 362 -41.47 37.02 -10.02
CA ILE A 362 -41.45 38.46 -10.35
C ILE A 362 -41.21 38.68 -11.84
N LEU A 363 -40.25 37.95 -12.44
CA LEU A 363 -39.94 38.04 -13.88
C LEU A 363 -41.13 37.55 -14.75
N GLN A 364 -41.91 36.57 -14.26
CA GLN A 364 -43.07 36.03 -14.97
C GLN A 364 -44.35 36.85 -14.81
N ALA A 365 -44.41 37.78 -13.83
CA ALA A 365 -45.59 38.57 -13.52
C ALA A 365 -45.85 39.74 -14.51
N GLY A 366 -44.93 39.97 -15.47
CA GLY A 366 -45.13 40.94 -16.56
C GLY A 366 -45.09 42.40 -16.11
N PHE A 367 -44.31 42.72 -15.08
CA PHE A 367 -44.10 44.11 -14.65
C PHE A 367 -43.29 44.90 -15.68
N SER A 368 -43.36 46.24 -15.64
CA SER A 368 -42.48 47.09 -16.43
C SER A 368 -41.01 46.90 -16.00
N GLU A 369 -40.07 46.92 -16.94
CA GLU A 369 -38.63 46.62 -16.72
C GLU A 369 -38.01 47.33 -15.50
N GLY A 370 -38.42 48.57 -15.21
CA GLY A 370 -37.93 49.33 -14.05
C GLY A 370 -38.39 48.77 -12.69
N VAL A 371 -39.63 48.27 -12.60
CA VAL A 371 -40.19 47.68 -11.37
C VAL A 371 -39.60 46.29 -11.15
N GLU A 372 -39.49 45.50 -12.21
CA GLU A 372 -38.87 44.18 -12.19
C GLU A 372 -37.40 44.22 -11.72
N THR A 373 -36.65 45.22 -12.18
CA THR A 373 -35.25 45.44 -11.76
C THR A 373 -35.15 45.81 -10.28
N ILE A 374 -36.04 46.68 -9.78
CA ILE A 374 -36.04 47.08 -8.36
C ILE A 374 -36.36 45.87 -7.46
N TRP A 375 -37.43 45.14 -7.75
CA TRP A 375 -37.88 44.03 -6.90
C TRP A 375 -36.97 42.80 -6.97
N SER A 376 -36.32 42.55 -8.11
CA SER A 376 -35.32 41.47 -8.23
C SER A 376 -33.97 41.80 -7.59
N SER A 377 -33.70 43.07 -7.28
CA SER A 377 -32.47 43.52 -6.61
C SER A 377 -32.58 43.63 -5.09
N LEU A 378 -33.80 43.79 -4.56
CA LEU A 378 -34.09 43.85 -3.11
C LEU A 378 -34.14 42.46 -2.44
N ASN A 379 -34.18 41.41 -3.25
CA ASN A 379 -34.05 40.01 -2.89
C ASN A 379 -32.70 39.57 -3.42
#